data_AF-A0AAV6DDS1-F1
#
_entry.id   AF-A0AAV6DDS1-F1
#
_cell.length_a   1.000
_cell.length_b   1.000
_cell.length_c   1.000
_cell.angle_alpha   90.00
_cell.angle_beta   90.00
_cell.angle_gamma   90.00
#
_symmetry.space_group_name_H-M   'P 1'
#
loop_
_entity.id
_entity.type
_entity.pdbx_description
1 polymer ?
#
loop_
_entity_poly.entity_id
_entity_poly.type
_entity_poly.pdbx_seq_one_letter_code
_entity_poly.pdbx_strand_id
1 'polypeptide(L)' 'MIDRSEELLGECRAANSGLANVVEAILKERPPYKVVPAAGVEAWRERDPLLWQKVTEWLDEEGVTLVQV' A
#
# COMPACT_ATOMS: atom_id res chain seq x y z
N MET A 1 0.11 -13.81 -17.05
CA MET A 1 0.50 -12.44 -16.67
C MET A 1 0.35 -12.38 -15.17
N ILE A 2 1.43 -12.13 -14.44
CA ILE A 2 1.33 -11.90 -12.99
C ILE A 2 0.48 -10.64 -12.82
N ASP A 3 -0.52 -10.70 -11.96
CA ASP A 3 -1.34 -9.53 -11.63
C ASP A 3 -0.42 -8.49 -10.98
N ARG A 4 -0.41 -7.25 -11.50
CA ARG A 4 0.41 -6.14 -10.98
C ARG A 4 0.25 -5.99 -9.46
N SER A 5 -0.94 -6.28 -8.96
CA SER A 5 -1.24 -6.26 -7.52
C SER A 5 -0.49 -7.32 -6.73
N GLU A 6 -0.35 -8.53 -7.27
CA GLU A 6 0.40 -9.63 -6.64
C GLU A 6 1.91 -9.35 -6.65
N GLU A 7 2.41 -8.74 -7.73
CA GLU A 7 3.81 -8.28 -7.82
C GLU A 7 4.11 -7.23 -6.74
N LEU A 8 3.27 -6.19 -6.63
CA LEU A 8 3.41 -5.14 -5.62
C LEU A 8 3.32 -5.70 -4.19
N LEU A 9 2.41 -6.63 -3.93
CA LEU A 9 2.32 -7.31 -2.64
C LEU A 9 3.60 -8.13 -2.34
N GLY A 10 4.17 -8.78 -3.36
CA GLY A 10 5.45 -9.48 -3.27
C GLY A 10 6.60 -8.55 -2.88
N GLU A 11 6.71 -7.40 -3.54
CA GLU A 11 7.71 -6.38 -3.21
C GLU A 11 7.54 -5.87 -1.76
N CYS A 12 6.30 -5.59 -1.35
CA CYS A 12 6.01 -5.12 0.02
C CYS A 12 6.39 -6.15 1.10
N ARG A 13 6.13 -7.43 0.83
CA ARG A 13 6.50 -8.54 1.73
C ARG A 13 8.02 -8.70 1.79
N ALA A 14 8.71 -8.60 0.66
CA ALA A 14 10.17 -8.71 0.59
C ALA A 14 10.87 -7.58 1.37
N ALA A 15 10.30 -6.37 1.36
CA ALA A 15 10.78 -5.24 2.15
C ALA A 15 10.46 -5.33 3.65
N ASN A 16 9.68 -6.32 4.08
CA ASN A 16 9.13 -6.43 5.44
C ASN A 16 8.44 -5.13 5.89
N SER A 17 7.74 -4.48 4.95
CA SER A 17 7.07 -3.20 5.18
C SER A 17 5.63 -3.41 5.63
N GLY A 18 5.16 -2.56 6.55
CA GLY A 18 3.75 -2.52 6.94
C GLY A 18 2.78 -2.27 5.77
N LEU A 19 3.30 -1.82 4.63
CA LEU A 19 2.57 -1.67 3.37
C LEU A 19 1.98 -2.98 2.85
N ALA A 20 2.61 -4.13 3.15
CA ALA A 20 2.08 -5.43 2.74
C ALA A 20 0.67 -5.67 3.30
N ASN A 21 0.43 -5.28 4.55
CA ASN A 21 -0.88 -5.42 5.20
C ASN A 21 -1.94 -4.50 4.57
N VAL A 22 -1.53 -3.33 4.08
CA VAL A 22 -2.43 -2.38 3.41
C VAL A 22 -2.88 -2.95 2.07
N VAL A 23 -1.90 -3.37 1.24
CA VAL A 23 -2.16 -3.94 -0.09
C VAL A 23 -3.02 -5.21 0.03
N GLU A 24 -2.66 -6.12 0.94
CA GLU A 24 -3.42 -7.36 1.16
C GLU A 24 -4.86 -7.11 1.59
N ALA A 25 -5.09 -6.15 2.50
CA ALA A 25 -6.45 -5.81 2.94
C ALA A 25 -7.30 -5.24 1.79
N ILE A 26 -6.72 -4.39 0.95
CA ILE A 26 -7.42 -3.80 -0.19
C ILE A 26 -7.73 -4.85 -1.25
N LEU A 27 -6.81 -5.77 -1.54
CA LEU A 27 -7.08 -6.85 -2.49
C LEU A 27 -8.20 -7.77 -2.04
N LYS A 28 -8.31 -7.98 -0.73
CA LYS A 28 -9.35 -8.83 -0.13
C LYS A 28 -10.73 -8.18 -0.13
N GLU A 29 -10.80 -6.90 0.22
CA GLU A 29 -12.08 -6.24 0.53
C GLU A 29 -12.51 -5.20 -0.53
N ARG A 30 -11.57 -4.74 -1.37
CA ARG A 30 -11.74 -3.66 -2.37
C ARG A 30 -12.52 -2.45 -1.85
N PRO A 31 -12.14 -1.89 -0.68
CA PRO A 31 -12.87 -0.78 -0.10
C PRO A 31 -12.56 0.53 -0.87
N PRO A 32 -13.47 1.51 -0.91
CA PRO A 32 -13.20 2.82 -1.51
C PRO A 32 -12.18 3.66 -0.72
N TYR A 33 -11.92 3.29 0.54
CA TYR A 33 -10.91 3.94 1.37
C TYR A 33 -10.27 2.97 2.35
N LYS A 34 -9.05 3.29 2.79
CA LYS A 34 -8.33 2.56 3.84
C LYS A 34 -7.81 3.53 4.90
N VAL A 35 -8.19 3.27 6.15
CA VAL A 35 -7.72 4.07 7.29
C VAL A 35 -6.38 3.53 7.78
N VAL A 36 -5.41 4.43 7.95
CA VAL A 36 -4.07 4.12 8.46
C VAL A 36 -3.60 5.19 9.46
N PRO A 37 -2.78 4.85 10.47
CA PRO A 37 -2.20 5.86 11.35
C PRO A 37 -1.29 6.81 10.58
N ALA A 38 -1.39 8.12 10.83
CA ALA A 38 -0.52 9.12 10.20
C ALA A 38 0.98 8.81 10.40
N ALA A 39 1.34 8.35 11.61
CA ALA A 39 2.70 7.92 11.92
C ALA A 39 3.20 6.75 11.05
N GLY A 40 2.29 5.87 10.59
CA GLY A 40 2.63 4.80 9.66
C GLY A 40 3.00 5.35 8.27
N VAL A 41 2.24 6.34 7.79
CA VAL A 41 2.51 7.00 6.51
C VAL A 41 3.85 7.71 6.51
N GLU A 42 4.16 8.47 7.56
CA GLU A 42 5.45 9.14 7.68
C GLU A 42 6.60 8.13 7.76
N ALA A 43 6.44 7.05 8.54
CA ALA A 43 7.45 6.00 8.60
C ALA A 43 7.71 5.32 7.24
N TRP A 44 6.67 5.12 6.41
CA TRP A 44 6.86 4.59 5.05
C TRP A 44 7.53 5.58 4.10
N ARG A 45 7.17 6.86 4.17
CA ARG A 45 7.80 7.93 3.39
C ARG A 45 9.29 8.05 3.68
N GLU A 46 9.69 7.93 4.95
CA GLU A 46 11.08 8.05 5.38
C GLU A 46 11.89 6.78 5.06
N ARG A 47 11.35 5.60 5.37
CA ARG A 47 12.12 4.35 5.31
C ARG A 47 12.18 3.77 3.91
N ASP A 48 11.07 3.80 3.18
CA ASP A 48 10.94 3.14 1.88
C ASP A 48 10.22 4.05 0.85
N PRO A 49 10.77 5.24 0.53
CA PRO A 49 10.09 6.23 -0.31
C PRO A 49 9.69 5.71 -1.70
N LEU A 50 10.50 4.84 -2.30
CA LEU A 50 10.23 4.25 -3.62
C LEU A 50 9.07 3.25 -3.56
N LEU A 51 9.04 2.40 -2.54
CA LEU A 51 7.98 1.42 -2.37
C LEU A 51 6.67 2.13 -1.98
N TRP A 52 6.75 3.15 -1.14
CA TRP A 52 5.64 4.04 -0.82
C TRP A 52 5.05 4.66 -2.08
N GLN A 53 5.88 5.22 -2.97
CA GLN A 53 5.42 5.80 -4.23
C GLN A 53 4.66 4.78 -5.09
N LYS A 54 5.21 3.58 -5.28
CA LYS A 54 4.53 2.51 -6.03
C LYS A 54 3.17 2.15 -5.46
N VAL A 55 3.07 2.06 -4.13
CA VAL A 55 1.80 1.77 -3.46
C VAL A 55 0.81 2.91 -3.64
N THR A 56 1.23 4.18 -3.55
CA THR A 56 0.34 5.31 -3.79
C THR A 56 -0.18 5.38 -5.23
N GLU A 57 0.68 5.11 -6.22
CA GLU A 57 0.26 5.05 -7.62
C GLU A 57 -0.75 3.92 -7.85
N TRP A 58 -0.50 2.76 -7.26
CA TRP A 58 -1.44 1.64 -7.32
C TRP A 58 -2.78 1.94 -6.63
N LEU A 59 -2.77 2.63 -5.49
CA LEU A 59 -4.00 3.06 -4.80
C LEU A 59 -4.86 3.98 -5.66
N ASP A 60 -4.23 4.93 -6.37
CA ASP A 60 -4.92 5.84 -7.27
C ASP A 60 -5.58 5.09 -8.44
N GLU A 61 -4.92 4.07 -8.98
CA GLU A 61 -5.46 3.22 -10.05
C GLU A 61 -6.61 2.33 -9.59
N GLU A 62 -6.53 1.80 -8.37
CA GLU A 62 -7.62 1.03 -7.74
C GLU A 62 -8.77 1.93 -7.26
N GLY A 63 -8.60 3.26 -7.31
CA GLY A 63 -9.58 4.22 -6.85
C GLY A 63 -9.77 4.21 -5.32
N VAL A 64 -8.73 3.84 -4.57
CA VAL A 64 -8.77 3.69 -3.11
C VAL A 64 -8.08 4.87 -2.44
N THR A 65 -8.81 5.58 -1.57
CA THR A 65 -8.24 6.70 -0.82
C THR A 65 -7.64 6.25 0.51
N LEU A 66 -6.38 6.60 0.79
CA LEU A 66 -5.83 6.46 2.14
C LEU A 66 -6.29 7.61 3.04
N VAL A 67 -6.87 7.27 4.19
CA VAL A 67 -7.32 8.21 5.21
C VAL A 67 -6.39 8.10 6.42
N GLN A 68 -5.72 9.21 6.75
CA GLN A 68 -4.80 9.28 7.88
C GLN A 68 -5.54 9.69 9.15
N VAL A 69 -5.29 8.99 10.25
CA VAL A 69 -5.85 9.26 11.58
C VAL A 69 -4.78 9.36 12.65
#